data_AF-A0A3B9S2G3-F1
#
_entry.id   AF-A0A3B9S2G3-F1
#
_cell.length_a   1.000
_cell.length_b   1.000
_cell.length_c   1.000
_cell.angle_alpha   90.00
_cell.angle_beta   90.00
_cell.angle_gamma   90.00
#
_symmetry.space_group_name_H-M   'P 1'
#
loop_
_entity.id
_entity.type
_entity.pdbx_description
1 polymer ?
#
loop_
_entity_poly.entity_id
_entity_poly.type
_entity_poly.pdbx_seq_one_letter_code
_entity_poly.pdbx_strand_id
1 'polypeptide(L)'
;MRFIKLISLVIFLSIFALQPALAKKVPLGMLVEIQGKIEYSKKGKRWKKVRRNKFVYKNYLVKVGADSTIKFLNQKTNETTLLTANSTIKVTEKGLEVIEGSLGDTSSGGGLLSGLSKQFSKTQKYTTVRRAAKKGGIDLKLATNTVSKDFSELAWESAGAEYAYRLHLGAKDRKTKKWSDSAVYEVPPTGEGIVRTNIKPIGKKHKYFVEVLDSSGAVAFTTKPGNLKVLSGKKLAKFEKQKGEFQSMDESGFMYAGLLKDNGLLVPALDQYTKFFKEFSDDEDINELRPFLIEVYSRLRLAHLKSVELKKYESAQ
;
A
#
# COMPACT_ATOMS: atom_id res chain seq x y z
N MET A 1 56.74 5.85 -0.50
CA MET A 1 55.94 4.72 0.05
C MET A 1 54.81 5.09 1.01
N ARG A 2 54.55 6.38 1.34
CA ARG A 2 53.42 6.77 2.21
C ARG A 2 52.11 7.11 1.46
N PHE A 3 52.20 7.56 0.21
CA PHE A 3 51.02 7.90 -0.61
C PHE A 3 50.27 6.69 -1.20
N ILE A 4 50.98 5.59 -1.50
CA ILE A 4 50.36 4.36 -2.02
C ILE A 4 49.50 3.66 -0.94
N LYS A 5 49.88 3.79 0.35
CA LYS A 5 49.10 3.24 1.47
C LYS A 5 47.78 3.98 1.73
N LEU A 6 47.69 5.27 1.38
CA LEU A 6 46.47 6.06 1.58
C LEU A 6 45.41 5.76 0.50
N ILE A 7 45.84 5.46 -0.73
CA ILE A 7 44.94 5.11 -1.84
C ILE A 7 44.32 3.72 -1.63
N SER A 8 45.08 2.74 -1.10
CA SER A 8 44.51 1.42 -0.76
C SER A 8 43.47 1.50 0.37
N LEU A 9 43.60 2.43 1.33
CA LEU A 9 42.64 2.57 2.43
C LEU A 9 41.30 3.18 1.96
N VAL A 10 41.34 4.11 1.01
CA VAL A 10 40.12 4.72 0.42
C VAL A 10 39.38 3.74 -0.49
N ILE A 11 40.11 2.87 -1.21
CA ILE A 11 39.49 1.82 -2.04
C ILE A 11 38.85 0.73 -1.15
N PHE A 12 39.46 0.36 -0.01
CA PHE A 12 38.87 -0.63 0.91
C PHE A 12 37.62 -0.12 1.64
N LEU A 13 37.55 1.19 1.96
CA LEU A 13 36.33 1.80 2.51
C LEU A 13 35.20 1.95 1.49
N SER A 14 35.51 2.06 0.19
CA SER A 14 34.49 2.21 -0.85
C SER A 14 33.69 0.92 -1.13
N ILE A 15 34.21 -0.25 -0.75
CA ILE A 15 33.52 -1.54 -0.92
C ILE A 15 32.43 -1.75 0.16
N PHE A 16 32.48 -1.04 1.28
CA PHE A 16 31.43 -1.09 2.32
C PHE A 16 30.18 -0.25 2.01
N ALA A 17 30.22 0.60 0.97
CA ALA A 17 29.06 1.42 0.58
C ALA A 17 28.09 0.69 -0.38
N LEU A 18 28.46 -0.49 -0.87
CA LEU A 18 27.55 -1.39 -1.58
C LEU A 18 27.04 -2.43 -0.58
N GLN A 19 26.19 -1.99 0.35
CA GLN A 19 25.29 -2.93 1.00
C GLN A 19 24.58 -3.68 -0.12
N PRO A 20 24.65 -5.03 -0.15
CA PRO A 20 23.93 -5.79 -1.16
C PRO A 20 22.49 -5.33 -1.09
N ALA A 21 21.96 -4.86 -2.22
CA ALA A 21 20.54 -4.58 -2.35
C ALA A 21 19.81 -5.84 -1.90
N LEU A 22 19.27 -5.81 -0.66
CA LEU A 22 18.61 -6.93 -0.02
C LEU A 22 17.67 -7.52 -1.05
N ALA A 23 17.99 -8.74 -1.50
CA ALA A 23 17.24 -9.39 -2.57
C ALA A 23 15.77 -9.37 -2.16
N LYS A 24 15.00 -8.61 -2.94
CA LYS A 24 13.57 -8.37 -2.72
C LYS A 24 12.87 -9.71 -2.58
N LYS A 25 12.53 -10.11 -1.35
CA LYS A 25 11.77 -11.34 -1.12
C LYS A 25 10.38 -11.14 -1.72
N VAL A 26 10.10 -11.87 -2.78
CA VAL A 26 8.77 -11.92 -3.40
C VAL A 26 8.05 -13.12 -2.78
N PRO A 27 6.80 -12.95 -2.29
CA PRO A 27 6.05 -14.07 -1.74
C PRO A 27 5.69 -15.08 -2.84
N LEU A 28 5.75 -16.37 -2.50
CA LEU A 28 5.39 -17.47 -3.41
C LEU A 28 3.90 -17.80 -3.38
N GLY A 29 3.18 -17.26 -2.39
CA GLY A 29 1.74 -17.37 -2.30
C GLY A 29 1.21 -16.70 -1.04
N MET A 30 -0.07 -16.92 -0.80
CA MET A 30 -0.78 -16.42 0.38
C MET A 30 -1.58 -17.56 1.01
N LEU A 31 -1.56 -17.61 2.33
CA LEU A 31 -2.49 -18.39 3.13
C LEU A 31 -3.76 -17.58 3.35
N VAL A 32 -4.91 -18.13 2.97
CA VAL A 32 -6.24 -17.49 3.03
C VAL A 32 -7.28 -18.45 3.60
N GLU A 33 -8.44 -17.92 3.99
CA GLU A 33 -9.56 -18.70 4.55
C GLU A 33 -9.10 -19.56 5.75
N ILE A 34 -8.54 -18.90 6.77
CA ILE A 34 -7.97 -19.56 7.93
C ILE A 34 -9.10 -20.08 8.82
N GLN A 35 -9.17 -21.39 9.01
CA GLN A 35 -10.11 -22.03 9.91
C GLN A 35 -9.36 -22.88 10.93
N GLY A 36 -9.54 -22.57 12.21
CA GLY A 36 -8.92 -23.32 13.32
C GLY A 36 -7.48 -22.93 13.65
N LYS A 37 -6.69 -23.90 14.12
CA LYS A 37 -5.32 -23.71 14.60
C LYS A 37 -4.32 -23.95 13.47
N ILE A 38 -3.87 -22.85 12.87
CA ILE A 38 -2.83 -22.85 11.85
C ILE A 38 -1.57 -22.15 12.38
N GLU A 39 -0.42 -22.77 12.17
CA GLU A 39 0.87 -22.21 12.54
C GLU A 39 1.81 -22.14 11.34
N TYR A 40 2.74 -21.19 11.35
CA TYR A 40 3.81 -21.11 10.37
C TYR A 40 5.16 -20.97 11.03
N SER A 41 6.22 -21.38 10.33
CA SER A 41 7.59 -21.14 10.70
C SER A 41 8.43 -20.69 9.52
N LYS A 42 9.27 -19.67 9.71
CA LYS A 42 10.20 -19.21 8.67
C LYS A 42 11.42 -20.13 8.51
N LYS A 43 11.77 -20.89 9.55
CA LYS A 43 13.01 -21.70 9.65
C LYS A 43 12.82 -23.04 10.41
N GLY A 44 11.59 -23.44 10.72
CA GLY A 44 11.24 -24.64 11.50
C GLY A 44 11.52 -24.59 13.01
N LYS A 45 12.19 -23.56 13.52
CA LYS A 45 12.55 -23.45 14.96
C LYS A 45 11.45 -22.84 15.83
N ARG A 46 10.86 -21.73 15.38
CA ARG A 46 9.79 -21.01 16.08
C ARG A 46 8.52 -21.07 15.25
N TRP A 47 7.46 -21.61 15.84
CA TRP A 47 6.14 -21.68 15.25
C TRP A 47 5.30 -20.51 15.77
N LYS A 48 4.51 -19.92 14.88
CA LYS A 48 3.68 -18.76 15.18
C LYS A 48 2.30 -18.99 14.60
N LYS A 49 1.26 -18.60 15.35
CA LYS A 49 -0.12 -18.66 14.86
C LYS A 49 -0.32 -17.77 13.62
N VAL A 50 -1.01 -18.29 12.61
CA VAL A 50 -1.53 -17.49 11.50
C VAL A 50 -2.82 -16.83 11.97
N ARG A 51 -2.84 -15.49 12.04
CA ARG A 51 -3.97 -14.70 12.59
C ARG A 51 -4.77 -13.94 11.53
N ARG A 52 -4.27 -13.91 10.30
CA ARG A 52 -4.80 -13.16 9.16
C ARG A 52 -4.22 -13.76 7.89
N ASN A 53 -4.76 -13.37 6.74
CA ASN A 53 -4.18 -13.70 5.45
C ASN A 53 -2.67 -13.41 5.45
N LYS A 54 -1.88 -14.43 5.09
CA LYS A 54 -0.44 -14.39 5.31
C LYS A 54 0.34 -14.75 4.06
N PHE A 55 1.24 -13.85 3.67
CA PHE A 55 2.22 -14.15 2.64
C PHE A 55 3.25 -15.15 3.13
N VAL A 56 3.53 -16.12 2.26
CA VAL A 56 4.50 -17.17 2.52
C VAL A 56 5.60 -17.12 1.47
N TYR A 57 6.82 -17.40 1.91
CA TYR A 57 8.03 -17.33 1.10
C TYR A 57 8.67 -18.71 1.02
N LYS A 58 9.67 -18.83 0.14
CA LYS A 58 10.48 -20.05 0.03
C LYS A 58 10.95 -20.52 1.39
N ASN A 59 10.81 -21.83 1.63
CA ASN A 59 11.16 -22.55 2.85
C ASN A 59 10.32 -22.24 4.09
N TYR A 60 9.23 -21.46 3.96
CA TYR A 60 8.27 -21.37 5.07
C TYR A 60 7.60 -22.73 5.25
N LEU A 61 7.40 -23.10 6.51
CA LEU A 61 6.63 -24.25 6.93
C LEU A 61 5.26 -23.80 7.40
N VAL A 62 4.23 -24.58 7.12
CA VAL A 62 2.85 -24.38 7.54
C VAL A 62 2.38 -25.67 8.19
N LYS A 63 1.83 -25.56 9.40
CA LYS A 63 1.28 -26.68 10.15
C LYS A 63 -0.22 -26.44 10.36
N VAL A 64 -1.02 -27.44 10.01
CA VAL A 64 -2.48 -27.43 10.09
C VAL A 64 -2.90 -28.40 11.20
N GLY A 65 -3.66 -27.92 12.18
CA GLY A 65 -4.18 -28.73 13.28
C GLY A 65 -5.24 -29.76 12.85
N ALA A 66 -5.70 -30.58 13.80
CA ALA A 66 -6.63 -31.68 13.55
C ALA A 66 -8.02 -31.25 13.04
N ASP A 67 -8.52 -30.10 13.51
CA ASP A 67 -9.83 -29.57 13.12
C ASP A 67 -9.67 -28.24 12.39
N SER A 68 -8.69 -28.18 11.50
CA SER A 68 -8.26 -26.93 10.88
C SER A 68 -8.09 -27.07 9.38
N THR A 69 -8.40 -26.01 8.66
CA THR A 69 -8.23 -25.94 7.22
C THR A 69 -7.70 -24.57 6.84
N ILE A 70 -6.96 -24.52 5.74
CA ILE A 70 -6.50 -23.27 5.17
C ILE A 70 -6.24 -23.47 3.68
N LYS A 71 -6.46 -22.43 2.88
CA LYS A 71 -6.11 -22.48 1.46
C LYS A 71 -4.78 -21.80 1.21
N PHE A 72 -3.92 -22.47 0.46
CA PHE A 72 -2.75 -21.85 -0.15
C PHE A 72 -3.12 -21.37 -1.54
N LEU A 73 -3.00 -20.06 -1.75
CA LEU A 73 -3.24 -19.42 -3.03
C LEU A 73 -1.89 -19.14 -3.71
N ASN A 74 -1.63 -19.88 -4.80
CA ASN A 74 -0.36 -19.89 -5.50
C ASN A 74 -0.16 -18.62 -6.32
N GLN A 75 0.98 -17.95 -6.11
CA GLN A 75 1.29 -16.70 -6.80
C GLN A 75 1.46 -16.87 -8.32
N LYS A 76 1.99 -18.02 -8.77
CA LYS A 76 2.35 -18.27 -10.17
C LYS A 76 1.17 -18.82 -10.97
N THR A 77 0.44 -19.79 -10.42
CA THR A 77 -0.67 -20.46 -11.13
C THR A 77 -2.01 -19.78 -10.89
N ASN A 78 -2.13 -18.98 -9.83
CA ASN A 78 -3.40 -18.39 -9.40
C ASN A 78 -4.45 -19.47 -9.07
N GLU A 79 -4.00 -20.62 -8.57
CA GLU A 79 -4.85 -21.69 -8.06
C GLU A 79 -4.83 -21.68 -6.54
N THR A 80 -5.95 -22.08 -5.93
CA THR A 80 -6.04 -22.37 -4.50
C THR A 80 -5.92 -23.86 -4.28
N THR A 81 -5.00 -24.27 -3.42
CA THR A 81 -4.87 -25.65 -2.94
C THR A 81 -5.29 -25.69 -1.47
N LEU A 82 -6.20 -26.61 -1.13
CA LEU A 82 -6.59 -26.84 0.25
C LEU A 82 -5.47 -27.56 1.02
N LEU A 83 -5.05 -27.00 2.16
CA LEU A 83 -4.20 -27.68 3.14
C LEU A 83 -5.11 -28.34 4.17
N THR A 84 -5.09 -29.68 4.22
CA THR A 84 -6.00 -30.48 5.05
C THR A 84 -5.48 -30.61 6.48
N ALA A 85 -6.34 -31.08 7.38
CA ALA A 85 -6.01 -31.30 8.77
C ALA A 85 -4.79 -32.22 8.97
N ASN A 86 -4.08 -32.03 10.08
CA ASN A 86 -2.91 -32.82 10.48
C ASN A 86 -1.80 -32.86 9.42
N SER A 87 -1.60 -31.74 8.72
CA SER A 87 -0.57 -31.63 7.68
C SER A 87 0.54 -30.66 8.08
N THR A 88 1.75 -30.98 7.63
CA THR A 88 2.91 -30.08 7.65
C THR A 88 3.40 -29.91 6.23
N ILE A 89 3.40 -28.66 5.74
CA ILE A 89 3.72 -28.32 4.36
C ILE A 89 4.87 -27.33 4.32
N LYS A 90 5.77 -27.52 3.36
CA LYS A 90 6.84 -26.59 3.03
C LYS A 90 6.55 -25.89 1.71
N VAL A 91 6.74 -24.58 1.71
CA VAL A 91 6.55 -23.74 0.53
C VAL A 91 7.83 -23.71 -0.29
N THR A 92 7.75 -24.10 -1.56
CA THR A 92 8.88 -24.16 -2.50
C THR A 92 8.58 -23.33 -3.75
N GLU A 93 9.62 -23.04 -4.56
CA GLU A 93 9.43 -22.33 -5.84
C GLU A 93 8.60 -23.13 -6.85
N LYS A 94 8.55 -24.45 -6.72
CA LYS A 94 7.75 -25.34 -7.58
C LYS A 94 6.31 -25.52 -7.10
N GLY A 95 5.98 -25.05 -5.89
CA GLY A 95 4.69 -25.25 -5.25
C GLY A 95 4.84 -25.77 -3.82
N LEU A 96 3.93 -26.63 -3.39
CA LEU A 96 3.88 -27.16 -2.04
C LEU A 96 4.58 -28.51 -1.96
N GLU A 97 5.43 -28.68 -0.96
CA GLU A 97 6.09 -29.95 -0.60
C GLU A 97 5.47 -30.45 0.70
N VAL A 98 4.84 -31.62 0.66
CA VAL A 98 4.23 -32.23 1.85
C VAL A 98 5.32 -32.91 2.67
N ILE A 99 5.47 -32.50 3.93
CA ILE A 99 6.34 -33.17 4.90
C ILE A 99 5.54 -34.24 5.64
N GLU A 100 4.29 -33.93 5.99
CA GLU A 100 3.38 -34.80 6.72
C GLU A 100 1.93 -34.52 6.30
N GLY A 101 1.09 -35.55 6.27
CA GLY A 101 -0.33 -35.44 5.89
C GLY A 101 -0.54 -35.46 4.38
N SER A 102 -1.55 -34.73 3.91
CA SER A 102 -1.92 -34.65 2.49
C SER A 102 -2.31 -33.23 2.08
N LEU A 103 -2.49 -33.03 0.78
CA LEU A 103 -3.15 -31.85 0.23
C LEU A 103 -4.54 -32.25 -0.24
N GLY A 104 -5.48 -31.31 -0.15
CA GLY A 104 -6.80 -31.46 -0.74
C GLY A 104 -6.86 -30.94 -2.17
N ASP A 105 -8.07 -30.68 -2.62
CA ASP A 105 -8.33 -30.24 -4.00
C ASP A 105 -7.64 -28.93 -4.33
N THR A 106 -7.26 -28.84 -5.61
CA THR A 106 -6.78 -27.60 -6.23
C THR A 106 -7.84 -27.07 -7.18
N SER A 107 -8.19 -25.80 -7.03
CA SER A 107 -9.21 -25.13 -7.82
C SER A 107 -8.74 -23.77 -8.30
N SER A 108 -9.41 -23.23 -9.32
CA SER A 108 -9.08 -21.91 -9.87
C SER A 108 -9.34 -20.81 -8.83
N GLY A 109 -8.32 -20.02 -8.51
CA GLY A 109 -8.39 -18.89 -7.58
C GLY A 109 -8.95 -17.61 -8.20
N GLY A 110 -9.77 -17.70 -9.26
CA GLY A 110 -10.56 -16.58 -9.80
C GLY A 110 -9.80 -15.39 -10.43
N GLY A 111 -8.52 -15.54 -10.79
CA GLY A 111 -7.69 -14.47 -11.38
C GLY A 111 -7.26 -13.35 -10.42
N LEU A 112 -7.72 -13.39 -9.17
CA LEU A 112 -7.68 -12.29 -8.19
C LEU A 112 -6.26 -11.88 -7.75
N LEU A 113 -5.32 -12.85 -7.61
CA LEU A 113 -3.96 -12.58 -7.13
C LEU A 113 -2.94 -12.22 -8.19
N SER A 114 -3.23 -12.45 -9.47
CA SER A 114 -2.36 -11.95 -10.55
C SER A 114 -2.10 -10.43 -10.42
N GLY A 115 -3.09 -9.70 -9.89
CA GLY A 115 -2.98 -8.30 -9.48
C GLY A 115 -2.09 -8.13 -8.25
N LEU A 116 -2.35 -8.85 -7.16
CA LEU A 116 -1.60 -8.74 -5.89
C LEU A 116 -0.11 -9.05 -6.04
N SER A 117 0.29 -10.06 -6.81
CA SER A 117 1.70 -10.33 -7.06
C SER A 117 2.42 -9.19 -7.79
N LYS A 118 1.79 -8.64 -8.84
CA LYS A 118 2.28 -7.45 -9.52
C LYS A 118 2.35 -6.26 -8.57
N GLN A 119 1.39 -6.14 -7.64
CA GLN A 119 1.45 -5.15 -6.58
C GLN A 119 2.69 -5.36 -5.72
N PHE A 120 3.00 -6.55 -5.21
CA PHE A 120 4.21 -6.79 -4.39
C PHE A 120 5.49 -6.27 -5.04
N SER A 121 5.77 -6.72 -6.27
CA SER A 121 6.97 -6.31 -7.02
C SER A 121 7.01 -4.79 -7.25
N LYS A 122 5.85 -4.18 -7.54
CA LYS A 122 5.72 -2.74 -7.74
C LYS A 122 5.86 -1.96 -6.44
N THR A 123 5.30 -2.45 -5.34
CA THR A 123 5.22 -1.77 -4.05
C THR A 123 6.61 -1.64 -3.43
N GLN A 124 7.46 -2.66 -3.57
CA GLN A 124 8.83 -2.64 -3.06
C GLN A 124 9.75 -1.60 -3.71
N LYS A 125 9.33 -0.90 -4.78
CA LYS A 125 10.10 0.24 -5.32
C LYS A 125 9.90 1.53 -4.53
N TYR A 126 8.85 1.60 -3.70
CA TYR A 126 8.54 2.78 -2.90
C TYR A 126 9.28 2.81 -1.56
N THR A 127 9.96 1.71 -1.20
CA THR A 127 10.75 1.58 0.04
C THR A 127 12.15 2.18 -0.05
N THR A 128 12.57 2.63 -1.24
CA THR A 128 13.88 3.27 -1.40
C THR A 128 13.81 4.72 -0.90
N VAL A 129 14.63 5.05 0.10
CA VAL A 129 14.81 6.43 0.54
C VAL A 129 15.62 7.19 -0.51
N ARG A 130 15.02 8.24 -1.07
CA ARG A 130 15.78 9.32 -1.70
C ARG A 130 15.88 10.44 -0.68
N ARG A 131 17.10 10.78 -0.26
CA ARG A 131 17.32 11.99 0.55
C ARG A 131 16.98 13.19 -0.32
N ALA A 132 15.83 13.81 -0.04
CA ALA A 132 15.50 15.11 -0.61
C ALA A 132 16.14 16.19 0.26
N ALA A 133 16.78 17.18 -0.37
CA ALA A 133 17.18 18.40 0.33
C ALA A 133 15.93 19.06 0.93
N LYS A 134 16.00 19.46 2.21
CA LYS A 134 14.95 20.29 2.82
C LYS A 134 14.94 21.62 2.08
N LYS A 135 13.92 21.86 1.26
CA LYS A 135 13.64 23.20 0.74
C LYS A 135 12.81 23.93 1.80
N GLY A 136 13.17 25.17 2.10
CA GLY A 136 12.33 26.03 2.94
C GLY A 136 11.04 26.41 2.22
N GLY A 137 9.97 26.65 2.97
CA GLY A 137 8.64 27.05 2.46
C GLY A 137 7.67 25.88 2.23
N ILE A 138 6.44 26.22 1.85
CA ILE A 138 5.36 25.27 1.56
C ILE A 138 5.62 24.59 0.20
N ASP A 139 5.82 23.27 0.18
CA ASP A 139 5.97 22.44 -1.05
C ASP A 139 4.82 21.43 -1.15
N LEU A 140 3.59 21.93 -1.23
CA LEU A 140 2.40 21.09 -1.33
C LEU A 140 2.19 20.60 -2.78
N LYS A 141 2.06 19.28 -2.96
CA LYS A 141 1.77 18.63 -4.24
C LYS A 141 0.50 17.82 -4.17
N LEU A 142 -0.33 17.91 -5.21
CA LEU A 142 -1.57 17.16 -5.30
C LEU A 142 -1.40 15.85 -6.08
N ALA A 143 -2.15 14.84 -5.64
CA ALA A 143 -2.23 13.55 -6.32
C ALA A 143 -3.17 13.58 -7.54
N THR A 144 -3.08 12.55 -8.38
CA THR A 144 -4.24 12.22 -9.22
C THR A 144 -5.15 11.32 -8.41
N ASN A 145 -6.32 11.83 -8.02
CA ASN A 145 -7.30 11.10 -7.23
C ASN A 145 -8.42 10.55 -8.13
N THR A 146 -9.01 9.43 -7.71
CA THR A 146 -10.26 8.91 -8.26
C THR A 146 -11.32 8.99 -7.19
N VAL A 147 -12.51 9.44 -7.55
CA VAL A 147 -13.72 9.43 -6.69
C VAL A 147 -14.83 8.59 -7.31
N SER A 148 -15.79 8.17 -6.50
CA SER A 148 -17.06 7.58 -6.93
C SER A 148 -18.21 8.19 -6.13
N LYS A 149 -19.44 7.72 -6.33
CA LYS A 149 -20.58 8.12 -5.50
C LYS A 149 -20.38 7.79 -4.02
N ASP A 150 -19.76 6.64 -3.75
CA ASP A 150 -19.55 6.13 -2.38
C ASP A 150 -18.20 6.57 -1.78
N PHE A 151 -17.30 7.10 -2.62
CA PHE A 151 -15.96 7.55 -2.22
C PHE A 151 -15.69 8.94 -2.80
N SER A 152 -16.16 9.98 -2.12
CA SER A 152 -16.05 11.38 -2.55
C SER A 152 -15.06 12.21 -1.74
N GLU A 153 -14.28 11.59 -0.85
CA GLU A 153 -13.26 12.29 -0.06
C GLU A 153 -11.98 12.52 -0.89
N LEU A 154 -11.41 13.72 -0.75
CA LEU A 154 -10.08 14.07 -1.21
C LEU A 154 -9.15 14.31 -0.02
N ALA A 155 -7.88 14.01 -0.22
CA ALA A 155 -6.86 14.27 0.79
C ALA A 155 -5.55 14.79 0.19
N TRP A 156 -4.84 15.61 0.97
CA TRP A 156 -3.52 16.13 0.68
C TRP A 156 -2.72 16.38 1.97
N GLU A 157 -1.43 16.67 1.83
CA GLU A 157 -0.54 16.91 2.96
C GLU A 157 -0.86 18.24 3.65
N SER A 158 -0.87 18.25 4.98
CA SER A 158 -1.03 19.50 5.73
C SER A 158 0.23 20.36 5.59
N ALA A 159 0.05 21.66 5.38
CA ALA A 159 1.12 22.66 5.40
C ALA A 159 1.48 23.09 6.83
N GLY A 160 0.63 22.80 7.82
CA GLY A 160 0.75 23.25 9.21
C GLY A 160 -0.63 23.38 9.85
N ALA A 161 -0.67 23.43 11.18
CA ALA A 161 -1.91 23.48 11.97
C ALA A 161 -2.60 24.85 11.92
N GLU A 162 -1.85 25.88 11.54
CA GLU A 162 -2.26 27.27 11.41
C GLU A 162 -2.91 27.59 10.06
N TYR A 163 -2.72 26.74 9.05
CA TYR A 163 -3.16 27.02 7.69
C TYR A 163 -4.55 26.46 7.40
N ALA A 164 -5.42 27.30 6.87
CA ALA A 164 -6.67 26.88 6.25
C ALA A 164 -6.44 26.58 4.76
N TYR A 165 -7.44 26.02 4.09
CA TYR A 165 -7.31 25.66 2.68
C TYR A 165 -8.58 26.00 1.91
N ARG A 166 -8.42 26.36 0.64
CA ARG A 166 -9.51 26.47 -0.32
C ARG A 166 -9.30 25.49 -1.45
N LEU A 167 -10.23 24.55 -1.62
CA LEU A 167 -10.22 23.57 -2.68
C LEU A 167 -11.05 24.05 -3.87
N HIS A 168 -10.42 24.14 -5.02
CA HIS A 168 -11.04 24.49 -6.29
C HIS A 168 -11.21 23.25 -7.16
N LEU A 169 -12.43 22.95 -7.59
CA LEU A 169 -12.72 21.93 -8.61
C LEU A 169 -13.11 22.61 -9.91
N GLY A 170 -12.56 22.17 -11.04
CA GLY A 170 -12.88 22.81 -12.30
C GLY A 170 -12.10 22.29 -13.49
N ALA A 171 -11.92 23.15 -14.48
CA ALA A 171 -11.14 22.86 -15.67
C ALA A 171 -10.22 24.02 -16.02
N LYS A 172 -9.06 23.68 -16.57
CA LYS A 172 -8.16 24.65 -17.19
C LYS A 172 -8.33 24.58 -18.69
N ASP A 173 -8.79 25.66 -19.30
CA ASP A 173 -8.94 25.74 -20.74
C ASP A 173 -7.59 25.50 -21.43
N ARG A 174 -7.60 24.67 -22.47
CA ARG A 174 -6.35 24.25 -23.13
C ARG A 174 -5.72 25.36 -23.96
N LYS A 175 -6.53 26.24 -24.56
CA LYS A 175 -6.10 27.31 -25.46
C LYS A 175 -5.72 28.57 -24.67
N THR A 176 -6.63 29.07 -23.84
CA THR A 176 -6.48 30.32 -23.10
C THR A 176 -5.73 30.17 -21.78
N LYS A 177 -5.52 28.92 -21.32
CA LYS A 177 -4.92 28.60 -20.01
C LYS A 177 -5.67 29.19 -18.82
N LYS A 178 -6.87 29.74 -18.99
CA LYS A 178 -7.70 30.25 -17.90
C LYS A 178 -8.35 29.10 -17.14
N TRP A 179 -8.48 29.27 -15.83
CA TRP A 179 -9.21 28.36 -14.96
C TRP A 179 -10.69 28.76 -14.90
N SER A 180 -11.57 27.78 -14.81
CA SER A 180 -12.99 27.97 -14.54
C SER A 180 -13.41 27.01 -13.43
N ASP A 181 -13.92 27.59 -12.34
CA ASP A 181 -14.43 26.85 -11.20
C ASP A 181 -15.80 26.25 -11.48
N SER A 182 -15.95 25.01 -11.06
CA SER A 182 -17.23 24.29 -10.99
C SER A 182 -17.73 24.21 -9.55
N ALA A 183 -16.83 24.19 -8.58
CA ALA A 183 -17.13 24.22 -7.16
C ALA A 183 -15.90 24.67 -6.37
N VAL A 184 -16.14 25.35 -5.26
CA VAL A 184 -15.11 25.80 -4.31
C VAL A 184 -15.53 25.35 -2.91
N TYR A 185 -14.58 24.83 -2.15
CA TYR A 185 -14.79 24.34 -0.78
C TYR A 185 -13.79 25.01 0.15
N GLU A 186 -14.29 25.67 1.19
CA GLU A 186 -13.47 26.14 2.31
C GLU A 186 -13.23 24.96 3.25
N VAL A 187 -11.96 24.77 3.63
CA VAL A 187 -11.52 23.66 4.46
C VAL A 187 -10.75 24.24 5.64
N PRO A 188 -11.21 24.00 6.88
CA PRO A 188 -10.59 24.58 8.06
C PRO A 188 -9.18 24.02 8.30
N PRO A 189 -8.36 24.71 9.12
CA PRO A 189 -7.09 24.18 9.56
C PRO A 189 -7.23 22.85 10.31
N THR A 190 -6.17 22.03 10.28
CA THR A 190 -6.12 20.76 11.00
C THR A 190 -4.75 20.56 11.64
N GLY A 191 -4.74 20.07 12.88
CA GLY A 191 -3.50 19.65 13.56
C GLY A 191 -2.94 18.32 13.06
N GLU A 192 -3.66 17.64 12.16
CA GLU A 192 -3.20 16.38 11.58
C GLU A 192 -2.21 16.61 10.42
N GLY A 193 -1.37 15.60 10.15
CA GLY A 193 -0.45 15.63 9.00
C GLY A 193 -1.13 15.49 7.63
N ILE A 194 -2.47 15.38 7.59
CA ILE A 194 -3.27 15.19 6.39
C ILE A 194 -4.53 16.06 6.48
N VAL A 195 -4.86 16.73 5.38
CA VAL A 195 -6.12 17.45 5.22
C VAL A 195 -7.08 16.56 4.46
N ARG A 196 -8.34 16.50 4.88
CA ARG A 196 -9.40 15.71 4.25
C ARG A 196 -10.64 16.56 4.05
N THR A 197 -11.29 16.41 2.89
CA THR A 197 -12.57 17.06 2.62
C THR A 197 -13.43 16.22 1.69
N ASN A 198 -14.73 16.20 1.97
CA ASN A 198 -15.71 15.58 1.09
C ASN A 198 -16.15 16.56 0.00
N ILE A 199 -16.26 16.07 -1.22
CA ILE A 199 -16.83 16.84 -2.33
C ILE A 199 -18.19 16.28 -2.73
N LYS A 200 -19.02 17.11 -3.36
CA LYS A 200 -20.24 16.63 -4.00
C LYS A 200 -19.87 15.64 -5.12
N PRO A 201 -20.66 14.55 -5.32
CA PRO A 201 -20.40 13.60 -6.40
C PRO A 201 -20.34 14.30 -7.76
N ILE A 202 -19.33 13.95 -8.56
CA ILE A 202 -19.12 14.49 -9.90
C ILE A 202 -19.29 13.40 -10.97
N GLY A 203 -19.98 13.73 -12.05
CA GLY A 203 -20.24 12.77 -13.15
C GLY A 203 -19.14 12.73 -14.22
N LYS A 204 -18.25 13.72 -14.26
CA LYS A 204 -17.20 13.87 -15.29
C LYS A 204 -15.84 14.11 -14.64
N LYS A 205 -14.77 13.85 -15.39
CA LYS A 205 -13.40 14.13 -14.93
C LYS A 205 -13.22 15.64 -14.77
N HIS A 206 -12.59 16.04 -13.67
CA HIS A 206 -12.24 17.42 -13.37
C HIS A 206 -10.74 17.54 -13.16
N LYS A 207 -10.27 18.76 -13.03
CA LYS A 207 -9.03 19.09 -12.35
C LYS A 207 -9.37 19.69 -11.00
N TYR A 208 -8.37 19.75 -10.13
CA TYR A 208 -8.50 20.45 -8.86
C TYR A 208 -7.19 21.09 -8.47
N PHE A 209 -7.24 22.19 -7.75
CA PHE A 209 -6.11 22.75 -7.04
C PHE A 209 -6.52 23.22 -5.66
N VAL A 210 -5.54 23.44 -4.80
CA VAL A 210 -5.69 23.90 -3.43
C VAL A 210 -4.89 25.19 -3.27
N GLU A 211 -5.53 26.19 -2.67
CA GLU A 211 -4.88 27.35 -2.04
C GLU A 211 -4.66 27.06 -0.57
N VAL A 212 -3.51 27.44 -0.05
CA VAL A 212 -3.17 27.41 1.37
C VAL A 212 -3.29 28.84 1.88
N LEU A 213 -4.11 29.03 2.91
CA LEU A 213 -4.45 30.32 3.48
C LEU A 213 -3.76 30.48 4.84
N ASP A 214 -3.06 31.59 5.06
CA ASP A 214 -2.49 31.91 6.37
C ASP A 214 -3.56 32.34 7.39
N SER A 215 -3.13 32.66 8.61
CA SER A 215 -4.02 33.07 9.70
C SER A 215 -4.81 34.36 9.42
N SER A 216 -4.38 35.18 8.45
CA SER A 216 -5.11 36.37 8.02
C SER A 216 -6.15 36.08 6.92
N GLY A 217 -6.16 34.85 6.38
CA GLY A 217 -6.98 34.45 5.24
C GLY A 217 -6.35 34.77 3.89
N ALA A 218 -5.12 35.28 3.85
CA ALA A 218 -4.40 35.56 2.61
C ALA A 218 -3.81 34.27 2.01
N VAL A 219 -3.72 34.21 0.68
CA VAL A 219 -3.15 33.05 -0.03
C VAL A 219 -1.63 33.02 0.15
N ALA A 220 -1.16 32.08 0.97
CA ALA A 220 0.26 31.82 1.21
C ALA A 220 0.90 30.95 0.12
N PHE A 221 0.12 30.02 -0.47
CA PHE A 221 0.61 29.12 -1.52
C PHE A 221 -0.53 28.61 -2.41
N THR A 222 -0.26 28.44 -3.70
CA THR A 222 -1.20 27.79 -4.64
C THR A 222 -0.53 26.59 -5.30
N THR A 223 -1.17 25.43 -5.16
CA THR A 223 -0.70 24.18 -5.78
C THR A 223 -0.85 24.20 -7.30
N LYS A 224 -0.04 23.38 -7.99
CA LYS A 224 -0.31 23.05 -9.41
C LYS A 224 -1.57 22.19 -9.51
N PRO A 225 -2.44 22.38 -10.52
CA PRO A 225 -3.64 21.56 -10.66
C PRO A 225 -3.36 20.07 -10.81
N GLY A 226 -3.99 19.27 -9.96
CA GLY A 226 -4.08 17.81 -10.04
C GLY A 226 -5.23 17.35 -10.94
N ASN A 227 -5.25 16.05 -11.24
CA ASN A 227 -6.35 15.44 -11.99
C ASN A 227 -7.31 14.74 -11.02
N LEU A 228 -8.60 14.94 -11.24
CA LEU A 228 -9.67 14.29 -10.51
C LEU A 228 -10.47 13.38 -11.46
N LYS A 229 -10.31 12.08 -11.28
CA LYS A 229 -10.98 11.04 -12.08
C LYS A 229 -12.26 10.59 -11.38
N VAL A 230 -13.17 10.02 -12.16
CA VAL A 230 -14.39 9.39 -11.67
C VAL A 230 -14.33 7.91 -12.01
N LEU A 231 -14.58 7.05 -11.02
CA LEU A 231 -14.81 5.63 -11.21
C LEU A 231 -16.27 5.41 -11.62
N SER A 232 -16.50 5.08 -12.89
CA SER A 232 -17.84 4.91 -13.45
C SER A 232 -17.88 3.87 -14.58
N GLY A 233 -19.09 3.53 -15.02
CA GLY A 233 -19.35 2.62 -16.14
C GLY A 233 -18.73 1.23 -15.95
N LYS A 234 -18.11 0.68 -17.00
CA LYS A 234 -17.50 -0.66 -17.00
C LYS A 234 -16.45 -0.85 -15.89
N LYS A 235 -15.73 0.21 -15.51
CA LYS A 235 -14.72 0.13 -14.45
C LYS A 235 -15.36 0.01 -13.06
N LEU A 236 -16.45 0.74 -12.82
CA LEU A 236 -17.21 0.61 -11.59
C LEU A 236 -17.86 -0.77 -11.47
N ALA A 237 -18.48 -1.26 -12.54
CA ALA A 237 -19.07 -2.61 -12.55
C ALA A 237 -18.02 -3.70 -12.26
N LYS A 238 -16.82 -3.58 -12.85
CA LYS A 238 -15.70 -4.48 -12.54
C LYS A 238 -15.27 -4.37 -11.08
N PHE A 239 -15.14 -3.15 -10.55
CA PHE A 239 -14.77 -2.93 -9.16
C PHE A 239 -15.78 -3.54 -8.19
N GLU A 240 -17.09 -3.33 -8.39
CA GLU A 240 -18.12 -3.90 -7.50
C GLU A 240 -18.14 -5.44 -7.54
N LYS A 241 -17.95 -6.04 -8.72
CA LYS A 241 -17.81 -7.51 -8.82
C LYS A 241 -16.62 -8.01 -7.99
N GLN A 242 -15.45 -7.39 -8.17
CA GLN A 242 -14.25 -7.79 -7.44
C GLN A 242 -14.38 -7.53 -5.93
N LYS A 243 -15.03 -6.44 -5.54
CA LYS A 243 -15.24 -6.06 -4.14
C LYS A 243 -15.92 -7.17 -3.35
N GLY A 244 -16.97 -7.79 -3.90
CA GLY A 244 -17.64 -8.93 -3.25
C GLY A 244 -16.70 -10.11 -3.01
N GLU A 245 -15.94 -10.51 -4.04
CA GLU A 245 -14.96 -11.61 -3.97
C GLU A 245 -13.85 -11.34 -2.95
N PHE A 246 -13.30 -10.11 -2.94
CA PHE A 246 -12.27 -9.72 -1.99
C PHE A 246 -12.80 -9.69 -0.56
N GLN A 247 -13.99 -9.13 -0.32
CA GLN A 247 -14.57 -9.04 1.02
C GLN A 247 -14.90 -10.42 1.61
N SER A 248 -15.25 -11.41 0.78
CA SER A 248 -15.45 -12.79 1.27
C SER A 248 -14.16 -13.51 1.63
N MET A 249 -13.02 -13.13 1.04
CA MET A 249 -11.72 -13.80 1.25
C MET A 249 -10.80 -13.06 2.23
N ASP A 250 -11.09 -11.80 2.54
CA ASP A 250 -10.22 -10.90 3.27
C ASP A 250 -10.92 -10.31 4.49
N GLU A 251 -10.95 -11.10 5.56
CA GLU A 251 -11.44 -10.66 6.86
C GLU A 251 -10.63 -9.47 7.41
N SER A 252 -9.37 -9.33 7.01
CA SER A 252 -8.45 -8.31 7.52
C SER A 252 -8.57 -6.94 6.82
N GLY A 253 -9.25 -6.87 5.67
CA GLY A 253 -9.36 -5.67 4.84
C GLY A 253 -8.10 -5.26 4.06
N PHE A 254 -6.98 -5.99 4.19
CA PHE A 254 -5.72 -5.67 3.50
C PHE A 254 -5.79 -5.83 1.97
N MET A 255 -6.39 -6.91 1.49
CA MET A 255 -6.59 -7.16 0.08
C MET A 255 -7.64 -6.20 -0.50
N TYR A 256 -8.70 -5.89 0.25
CA TYR A 256 -9.68 -4.88 -0.13
C TYR A 256 -9.04 -3.49 -0.28
N ALA A 257 -8.15 -3.10 0.63
CA ALA A 257 -7.34 -1.88 0.50
C ALA A 257 -6.51 -1.88 -0.80
N GLY A 258 -5.96 -3.03 -1.18
CA GLY A 258 -5.26 -3.23 -2.45
C GLY A 258 -6.15 -2.98 -3.67
N LEU A 259 -7.38 -3.49 -3.66
CA LEU A 259 -8.37 -3.27 -4.73
C LEU A 259 -8.73 -1.78 -4.87
N LEU A 260 -9.01 -1.10 -3.75
CA LEU A 260 -9.29 0.34 -3.71
C LEU A 260 -8.12 1.14 -4.32
N LYS A 261 -6.90 0.85 -3.85
CA LYS A 261 -5.66 1.48 -4.32
C LYS A 261 -5.46 1.33 -5.82
N ASP A 262 -5.70 0.14 -6.37
CA ASP A 262 -5.51 -0.13 -7.81
C ASP A 262 -6.54 0.59 -8.69
N ASN A 263 -7.73 0.83 -8.18
CA ASN A 263 -8.75 1.65 -8.85
C ASN A 263 -8.53 3.17 -8.64
N GLY A 264 -7.49 3.55 -7.89
CA GLY A 264 -7.13 4.94 -7.61
C GLY A 264 -7.97 5.60 -6.53
N LEU A 265 -8.77 4.82 -5.80
CA LEU A 265 -9.52 5.23 -4.62
C LEU A 265 -8.55 5.27 -3.43
N LEU A 266 -7.68 6.27 -3.41
CA LEU A 266 -6.51 6.31 -2.53
C LEU A 266 -6.84 6.61 -1.07
N VAL A 267 -7.83 7.48 -0.83
CA VAL A 267 -8.25 7.86 0.52
C VAL A 267 -8.89 6.67 1.26
N PRO A 268 -9.90 5.97 0.71
CA PRO A 268 -10.42 4.78 1.41
C PRO A 268 -9.39 3.65 1.50
N ALA A 269 -8.45 3.54 0.54
CA ALA A 269 -7.34 2.58 0.67
C ALA A 269 -6.41 2.93 1.84
N LEU A 270 -6.14 4.21 2.08
CA LEU A 270 -5.37 4.69 3.23
C LEU A 270 -6.05 4.29 4.53
N ASP A 271 -7.36 4.48 4.63
CA ASP A 271 -8.13 4.15 5.84
C ASP A 271 -8.11 2.66 6.13
N GLN A 272 -8.33 1.82 5.12
CA GLN A 272 -8.29 0.37 5.27
C GLN A 272 -6.89 -0.14 5.66
N TYR A 273 -5.82 0.35 5.03
CA TYR A 273 -4.46 0.00 5.45
C TYR A 273 -4.17 0.49 6.86
N THR A 274 -4.54 1.72 7.21
CA THR A 274 -4.29 2.28 8.55
C THR A 274 -5.01 1.46 9.63
N LYS A 275 -6.26 1.07 9.39
CA LYS A 275 -7.01 0.16 10.26
C LYS A 275 -6.29 -1.17 10.41
N PHE A 276 -5.88 -1.79 9.29
CA PHE A 276 -5.14 -3.05 9.29
C PHE A 276 -3.84 -2.97 10.11
N PHE A 277 -3.02 -1.95 9.90
CA PHE A 277 -1.76 -1.81 10.66
C PHE A 277 -1.98 -1.53 12.15
N LYS A 278 -3.09 -0.90 12.53
CA LYS A 278 -3.46 -0.69 13.93
C LYS A 278 -3.88 -2.01 14.58
N GLU A 279 -4.76 -2.75 13.92
CA GLU A 279 -5.31 -4.03 14.40
C GLU A 279 -4.21 -5.10 14.57
N PHE A 280 -3.26 -5.17 13.65
CA PHE A 280 -2.16 -6.14 13.68
C PHE A 280 -0.83 -5.52 14.10
N SER A 281 -0.87 -4.48 14.95
CA SER A 281 0.34 -3.77 15.41
C SER A 281 1.28 -4.63 16.25
N ASP A 282 0.77 -5.71 16.85
CA ASP A 282 1.51 -6.69 17.66
C ASP A 282 2.11 -7.84 16.81
N ASP A 283 1.80 -7.92 15.52
CA ASP A 283 2.34 -8.95 14.63
C ASP A 283 3.77 -8.61 14.23
N GLU A 284 4.74 -9.40 14.71
CA GLU A 284 6.17 -9.25 14.38
C GLU A 284 6.45 -9.22 12.85
N ASP A 285 5.58 -9.85 12.04
CA ASP A 285 5.73 -9.91 10.59
C ASP A 285 4.97 -8.80 9.85
N ILE A 286 4.27 -7.90 10.55
CA ILE A 286 3.47 -6.84 9.94
C ILE A 286 4.32 -5.89 9.08
N ASN A 287 5.60 -5.74 9.43
CA ASN A 287 6.52 -4.85 8.74
C ASN A 287 6.73 -5.24 7.27
N GLU A 288 6.59 -6.53 6.92
CA GLU A 288 6.69 -7.03 5.53
C GLU A 288 5.62 -6.40 4.62
N LEU A 289 4.52 -5.92 5.19
CA LEU A 289 3.39 -5.32 4.47
C LEU A 289 3.41 -3.80 4.47
N ARG A 290 4.22 -3.16 5.33
CA ARG A 290 4.34 -1.70 5.42
C ARG A 290 4.61 -1.01 4.08
N PRO A 291 5.32 -1.60 3.10
CA PRO A 291 5.47 -1.01 1.77
C PRO A 291 4.14 -0.63 1.10
N PHE A 292 3.04 -1.34 1.38
CA PHE A 292 1.74 -1.07 0.76
C PHE A 292 1.14 0.27 1.23
N LEU A 293 1.27 0.56 2.53
CA LEU A 293 0.89 1.86 3.09
C LEU A 293 1.81 2.98 2.58
N ILE A 294 3.12 2.71 2.51
CA ILE A 294 4.11 3.65 1.94
C ILE A 294 3.79 3.99 0.47
N GLU A 295 3.32 3.04 -0.34
CA GLU A 295 2.86 3.32 -1.70
C GLU A 295 1.66 4.28 -1.70
N VAL A 296 0.68 4.08 -0.80
CA VAL A 296 -0.48 4.96 -0.72
C VAL A 296 -0.06 6.39 -0.34
N TYR A 297 0.79 6.56 0.69
CA TYR A 297 1.35 7.87 1.01
C TYR A 297 2.10 8.49 -0.18
N SER A 298 2.90 7.70 -0.89
CA SER A 298 3.62 8.17 -2.07
C SER A 298 2.69 8.59 -3.21
N ARG A 299 1.57 7.89 -3.42
CA ARG A 299 0.59 8.18 -4.48
C ARG A 299 -0.30 9.38 -4.12
N LEU A 300 -0.63 9.55 -2.84
CA LEU A 300 -1.31 10.72 -2.30
C LEU A 300 -0.41 11.96 -2.18
N ARG A 301 0.90 11.82 -2.41
CA ARG A 301 1.90 12.89 -2.28
C ARG A 301 2.08 13.39 -0.83
N LEU A 302 1.88 12.50 0.15
CA LEU A 302 2.05 12.77 1.58
C LEU A 302 3.52 12.53 1.96
N ALA A 303 4.40 13.50 1.67
CA ALA A 303 5.84 13.31 1.73
C ALA A 303 6.36 13.07 3.15
N HIS A 304 5.86 13.82 4.13
CA HIS A 304 6.18 13.68 5.54
C HIS A 304 5.72 12.33 6.08
N LEU A 305 4.44 11.99 5.91
CA LEU A 305 3.89 10.70 6.36
C LEU A 305 4.62 9.52 5.72
N LYS A 306 4.91 9.61 4.42
CA LYS A 306 5.76 8.62 3.73
C LYS A 306 7.12 8.49 4.40
N SER A 307 7.78 9.61 4.72
CA SER A 307 9.11 9.58 5.33
C SER A 307 9.09 9.00 6.75
N VAL A 308 8.08 9.31 7.55
CA VAL A 308 7.91 8.73 8.89
C VAL A 308 7.70 7.22 8.77
N GLU A 309 6.86 6.78 7.85
CA GLU A 309 6.54 5.38 7.68
C GLU A 309 7.70 4.56 7.09
N LEU A 310 8.52 5.17 6.20
CA LEU A 310 9.76 4.57 5.71
C LEU A 310 10.76 4.31 6.84
N LYS A 311 10.93 5.26 7.77
CA LYS A 311 11.82 5.07 8.91
C LYS A 311 11.40 3.88 9.77
N LYS A 312 10.09 3.69 10.00
CA LYS A 312 9.56 2.51 10.71
C LYS A 312 9.83 1.21 9.96
N TYR A 313 9.75 1.24 8.62
CA TYR A 313 10.04 0.08 7.80
C TYR A 313 11.50 -0.35 7.93
N GLU A 314 12.42 0.62 7.85
CA GLU A 314 13.87 0.40 7.90
C GLU A 314 14.37 0.01 9.29
N SER A 315 13.81 0.60 10.36
CA SER A 315 14.24 0.29 11.74
C SER A 315 13.89 -1.13 12.20
N ALA A 316 13.03 -1.83 11.46
CA ALA A 316 12.57 -3.19 11.75
C ALA A 316 13.10 -4.23 10.76
N GLN A 317 14.09 -3.86 9.93
CA GLN A 317 14.93 -4.78 9.15
C GLN A 317 16.21 -5.09 9.92
#